data_AF-A0A9E5QKK1-F1
#
_entry.id   AF-A0A9E5QKK1-F1
#
_cell.length_a   1.000
_cell.length_b   1.000
_cell.length_c   1.000
_cell.angle_alpha   90.00
_cell.angle_beta   90.00
_cell.angle_gamma   90.00
#
_symmetry.space_group_name_H-M   'P 1'
#
loop_
_entity.id
_entity.type
_entity.pdbx_description
1 polymer ?
#
loop_
_entity_poly.entity_id
_entity_poly.type
_entity_poly.pdbx_seq_one_letter_code
_entity_poly.pdbx_strand_id
1 'polypeptide(L)'
;MRKITTMAAAALAAWMSAGAAAQDAFDACEIFTQADAQKVLGANVDPEPVNPKVKRPKVIPTCTWWSSKDGKPVSASANFRFAKTEADAQRAFEEEKLKFQTKPMLLGGSSAFWSAKQGAMQLLKGRTWLVVAVGGAKPNERDAEASRKLTEILARKL
;
A
#
# COMPACT_ATOMS: atom_id res chain seq x y z
N MET A 1 42.98 37.93 -49.17
CA MET A 1 42.79 38.74 -47.94
C MET A 1 42.01 37.89 -46.94
N ARG A 2 42.54 37.73 -45.73
CA ARG A 2 41.98 36.94 -44.63
C ARG A 2 40.79 37.67 -43.99
N LYS A 3 39.71 36.95 -43.67
CA LYS A 3 38.87 37.25 -42.51
C LYS A 3 38.49 35.93 -41.81
N ILE A 4 38.85 35.88 -40.53
CA ILE A 4 38.58 34.85 -39.52
C ILE A 4 37.42 35.37 -38.69
N THR A 5 36.40 34.55 -38.38
CA THR A 5 35.63 34.57 -37.09
C THR A 5 34.66 33.36 -37.04
N THR A 6 34.96 32.37 -36.19
CA THR A 6 34.22 31.95 -34.95
C THR A 6 32.86 31.29 -35.17
N MET A 7 32.72 29.97 -34.95
CA MET A 7 32.40 29.25 -33.68
C MET A 7 30.90 29.21 -33.33
N ALA A 8 30.35 27.98 -33.27
CA ALA A 8 29.32 27.44 -32.35
C ALA A 8 28.63 26.24 -33.06
N ALA A 9 28.96 24.98 -32.80
CA ALA A 9 28.73 24.18 -31.58
C ALA A 9 27.26 23.90 -31.25
N ALA A 10 26.93 22.60 -31.29
CA ALA A 10 25.85 21.87 -30.60
C ALA A 10 24.39 22.13 -31.05
N ALA A 11 23.94 21.31 -32.02
CA ALA A 11 22.52 20.99 -32.16
C ALA A 11 22.12 19.99 -31.08
N LEU A 12 21.09 20.36 -30.32
CA LEU A 12 20.50 19.66 -29.19
C LEU A 12 19.98 18.25 -29.57
N ALA A 13 20.61 17.21 -29.03
CA ALA A 13 19.97 15.91 -28.85
C ALA A 13 19.04 15.99 -27.64
N ALA A 14 17.87 16.59 -27.84
CA ALA A 14 16.79 16.63 -26.87
C ALA A 14 16.02 15.30 -26.90
N TRP A 15 16.59 14.19 -26.43
CA TRP A 15 15.85 12.98 -26.09
C TRP A 15 16.36 12.41 -24.78
N MET A 16 15.69 12.78 -23.68
CA MET A 16 15.39 11.91 -22.53
C MET A 16 14.33 12.61 -21.66
N SER A 17 13.20 12.97 -22.26
CA SER A 17 11.97 13.23 -21.51
C SER A 17 11.25 11.92 -21.23
N ALA A 18 11.88 11.03 -20.46
CA ALA A 18 11.15 10.05 -19.68
C ALA A 18 11.12 10.59 -18.26
N GLY A 19 10.28 11.63 -18.07
CA GLY A 19 9.97 12.13 -16.76
C GLY A 19 9.63 10.95 -15.87
N ALA A 20 10.37 10.83 -14.76
CA ALA A 20 9.95 10.03 -13.64
C ALA A 20 8.46 10.33 -13.44
N ALA A 21 7.59 9.33 -13.65
CA ALA A 21 6.19 9.46 -13.32
C ALA A 21 6.16 9.93 -11.87
N ALA A 22 5.89 11.22 -11.68
CA ALA A 22 5.62 11.76 -10.37
C ALA A 22 4.51 10.86 -9.85
N GLN A 23 4.81 10.09 -8.80
CA GLN A 23 3.79 9.31 -8.14
C GLN A 23 2.73 10.33 -7.72
N ASP A 24 1.60 10.32 -8.41
CA ASP A 24 0.44 11.12 -8.05
C ASP A 24 0.24 10.97 -6.54
N ALA A 25 -0.12 12.07 -5.88
CA ALA A 25 -0.30 12.07 -4.44
C ALA A 25 -1.32 11.00 -4.05
N PHE A 26 -0.85 9.86 -3.53
CA PHE A 26 -1.70 8.75 -3.13
C PHE A 26 -2.07 8.92 -1.65
N ASP A 27 -3.35 9.17 -1.38
CA ASP A 27 -3.89 9.21 -0.02
C ASP A 27 -4.53 7.86 0.32
N ALA A 28 -3.90 7.12 1.23
CA ALA A 28 -4.39 5.81 1.67
C ALA A 28 -5.79 5.89 2.30
N CYS A 29 -6.16 7.01 2.93
CA CYS A 29 -7.47 7.18 3.57
C CYS A 29 -8.58 7.57 2.59
N GLU A 30 -8.25 7.99 1.36
CA GLU A 30 -9.24 8.10 0.28
C GLU A 30 -9.67 6.72 -0.23
N ILE A 31 -8.75 5.76 -0.26
CA ILE A 31 -9.05 4.37 -0.64
C ILE A 31 -9.68 3.59 0.51
N PHE A 32 -9.08 3.68 1.70
CA PHE A 32 -9.56 3.06 2.93
C PHE A 32 -10.35 4.04 3.79
N THR A 33 -11.65 4.16 3.49
CA THR A 33 -12.52 5.16 4.12
C THR A 33 -12.99 4.73 5.51
N GLN A 34 -13.45 5.69 6.31
CA GLN A 34 -14.08 5.41 7.62
C GLN A 34 -15.27 4.43 7.48
N ALA A 35 -16.06 4.54 6.42
CA ALA A 35 -17.19 3.65 6.16
C ALA A 35 -16.74 2.20 5.90
N ASP A 36 -15.56 1.99 5.32
CA ASP A 36 -14.99 0.64 5.18
C ASP A 36 -14.46 0.11 6.50
N ALA A 37 -13.86 0.99 7.32
CA ALA A 37 -13.38 0.62 8.64
C ALA A 37 -14.54 0.22 9.57
N GLN A 38 -15.67 0.93 9.50
CA GLN A 38 -16.88 0.60 10.26
C GLN A 38 -17.43 -0.79 9.92
N LYS A 39 -17.28 -1.27 8.67
CA LYS A 39 -17.71 -2.63 8.27
C LYS A 39 -16.93 -3.74 8.97
N VAL A 40 -15.71 -3.47 9.44
CA VAL A 40 -14.83 -4.48 10.08
C VAL A 40 -14.55 -4.23 11.56
N LEU A 41 -14.61 -2.98 12.02
CA LEU A 41 -14.44 -2.61 13.43
C LEU A 41 -15.75 -2.46 14.19
N GLY A 42 -16.87 -2.21 13.49
CA GLY A 42 -18.16 -1.89 14.11
C GLY A 42 -18.42 -0.38 14.20
N ALA A 43 -19.43 0.01 14.98
CA ALA A 43 -19.79 1.42 15.17
C ALA A 43 -18.76 2.16 16.04
N ASN A 44 -18.64 3.48 15.86
CA ASN A 44 -17.66 4.37 16.54
C ASN A 44 -16.20 4.06 16.15
N VAL A 45 -15.85 4.50 14.94
CA VAL A 45 -14.49 4.40 14.41
C VAL A 45 -13.91 5.80 14.33
N ASP A 46 -12.85 6.04 15.08
CA ASP A 46 -12.19 7.34 15.12
C ASP A 46 -11.03 7.38 14.13
N PRO A 47 -10.85 8.50 13.39
CA PRO A 47 -9.66 8.71 12.58
C PRO A 47 -8.40 8.73 13.45
N GLU A 48 -7.27 8.36 12.85
CA GLU A 48 -5.97 8.57 13.47
C GLU A 48 -5.80 10.06 13.87
N PRO A 49 -5.27 10.38 15.06
CA PRO A 49 -5.09 11.77 15.51
C PRO A 49 -4.24 12.60 14.54
N VAL A 50 -3.34 11.96 13.80
CA VAL A 50 -2.50 12.56 12.75
C VAL A 50 -2.24 11.52 11.67
N ASN A 51 -2.90 11.61 10.51
CA ASN A 51 -2.41 10.99 9.28
C ASN A 51 -1.49 12.02 8.60
N PRO A 52 -0.15 11.88 8.68
CA PRO A 52 0.74 12.88 8.11
C PRO A 52 0.59 12.84 6.59
N LYS A 53 -0.05 13.87 6.03
CA LYS A 53 -0.17 14.12 4.58
C LYS A 53 1.22 14.47 3.99
N VAL A 54 2.17 13.56 4.03
CA VAL A 54 3.52 13.78 3.50
C VAL A 54 3.57 13.44 2.02
N LYS A 55 3.73 14.47 1.18
CA LYS A 55 4.31 14.35 -0.16
C LYS A 55 5.77 13.91 -0.02
N ARG A 56 6.04 12.62 0.23
CA ARG A 56 7.40 12.05 0.17
C ARG A 56 7.36 10.72 -0.60
N PRO A 57 8.13 10.55 -1.68
CA PRO A 57 8.17 9.34 -2.52
C PRO A 57 8.57 8.03 -1.83
N LYS A 58 8.82 8.05 -0.51
CA LYS A 58 9.40 6.94 0.26
C LYS A 58 8.60 6.54 1.49
N VAL A 59 7.48 7.22 1.77
CA VAL A 59 6.56 6.85 2.85
C VAL A 59 5.59 5.82 2.25
N ILE A 60 5.56 4.61 2.78
CA ILE A 60 4.50 3.63 2.47
C ILE A 60 3.19 4.31 2.89
N PRO A 61 2.26 4.62 1.97
CA PRO A 61 1.01 5.23 2.37
C PRO A 61 0.23 4.26 3.24
N THR A 62 -0.14 4.74 4.43
CA THR A 62 -0.85 3.95 5.43
C THR A 62 -2.07 4.72 5.88
N CYS A 63 -3.17 4.01 6.06
CA CYS A 63 -4.34 4.55 6.76
C CYS A 63 -4.71 3.60 7.89
N THR A 64 -4.88 4.14 9.09
CA THR A 64 -5.28 3.38 10.28
C THR A 64 -6.50 4.01 10.91
N TRP A 65 -7.47 3.17 11.26
CA TRP A 65 -8.64 3.55 12.02
C TRP A 65 -8.68 2.80 13.33
N TRP A 66 -9.16 3.46 14.38
CA TRP A 66 -9.19 2.91 15.73
C TRP A 66 -10.62 2.77 16.25
N SER A 67 -10.82 1.78 17.11
CA SER A 67 -12.06 1.59 17.86
C SER A 67 -11.76 0.87 19.17
N SER A 68 -12.79 0.65 19.99
CA SER A 68 -12.71 -0.13 21.23
C SER A 68 -13.74 -1.26 21.18
N LYS A 69 -13.28 -2.49 21.42
CA LYS A 69 -14.13 -3.69 21.49
C LYS A 69 -13.87 -4.38 22.82
N ASP A 70 -14.94 -4.60 23.60
CA ASP A 70 -14.87 -5.20 24.94
C ASP A 70 -13.88 -4.48 25.88
N GLY A 71 -13.80 -3.15 25.77
CA GLY A 71 -12.89 -2.31 26.54
C GLY A 71 -11.43 -2.37 26.11
N LYS A 72 -11.10 -3.05 25.01
CA LYS A 72 -9.74 -3.16 24.46
C LYS A 72 -9.61 -2.37 23.14
N PRO A 73 -8.49 -1.66 22.94
CA PRO A 73 -8.25 -0.95 21.70
C PRO A 73 -8.05 -1.95 20.54
N VAL A 74 -8.77 -1.72 19.46
CA VAL A 74 -8.64 -2.44 18.20
C VAL A 74 -8.39 -1.45 17.06
N SER A 75 -7.70 -1.90 16.02
CA SER A 75 -7.44 -1.10 14.83
C SER A 75 -7.71 -1.88 13.56
N ALA A 76 -7.99 -1.14 12.50
CA ALA A 76 -7.91 -1.61 11.12
C ALA A 76 -6.91 -0.73 10.39
N SER A 77 -5.89 -1.34 9.79
CA SER A 77 -4.86 -0.62 9.03
C SER A 77 -4.67 -1.22 7.64
N ALA A 78 -4.36 -0.34 6.69
CA ALA A 78 -4.03 -0.69 5.32
C ALA A 78 -2.74 0.03 4.90
N ASN A 79 -1.73 -0.72 4.50
CA ASN A 79 -0.46 -0.20 3.99
C ASN A 79 -0.34 -0.51 2.51
N PHE A 80 -0.10 0.51 1.69
CA PHE A 80 0.00 0.40 0.25
C PHE A 80 1.46 0.50 -0.19
N ARG A 81 1.98 -0.52 -0.84
CA ARG A 81 3.34 -0.52 -1.41
C ARG A 81 3.23 -0.54 -2.92
N PHE A 82 3.89 0.41 -3.58
CA PHE A 82 3.88 0.51 -5.04
C PHE A 82 5.26 0.17 -5.59
N ALA A 83 5.34 -0.86 -6.41
CA ALA A 83 6.55 -1.15 -7.17
C ALA A 83 6.59 -0.34 -8.47
N LYS A 84 7.78 -0.22 -9.07
CA LYS A 84 7.94 0.43 -10.38
C LYS A 84 7.24 -0.37 -11.48
N THR A 85 7.38 -1.69 -11.44
CA THR A 85 6.82 -2.64 -12.40
C THR A 85 6.06 -3.75 -11.70
N GLU A 86 5.17 -4.45 -12.42
CA GLU A 86 4.42 -5.59 -11.86
C GLU A 86 5.37 -6.75 -11.52
N ALA A 87 6.39 -6.97 -12.34
CA ALA A 87 7.41 -7.98 -12.09
C ALA A 87 8.19 -7.71 -10.79
N ASP A 88 8.49 -6.44 -10.49
CA ASP A 88 9.13 -6.06 -9.24
C ASP A 88 8.21 -6.29 -8.03
N ALA A 89 6.91 -5.97 -8.18
CA ALA A 89 5.92 -6.21 -7.13
C ALA A 89 5.77 -7.71 -6.84
N GLN A 90 5.64 -8.52 -7.90
CA GLN A 90 5.51 -9.97 -7.82
C GLN A 90 6.74 -10.61 -7.17
N ARG A 91 7.95 -10.21 -7.57
CA ARG A 91 9.19 -10.73 -6.99
C ARG A 91 9.28 -10.43 -5.50
N ALA A 92 9.06 -9.17 -5.11
CA ALA A 92 9.11 -8.77 -3.70
C ALA A 92 8.02 -9.46 -2.86
N PHE A 93 6.83 -9.67 -3.42
CA PHE A 93 5.73 -10.37 -2.76
C PHE A 93 6.03 -11.84 -2.51
N GLU A 94 6.55 -12.56 -3.51
CA GLU A 94 6.90 -13.98 -3.35
C GLU A 94 8.12 -14.17 -2.42
N GLU A 95 9.14 -13.31 -2.51
CA GLU A 95 10.26 -13.31 -1.56
C GLU A 95 9.78 -13.15 -0.12
N GLU A 96 8.81 -12.27 0.11
CA GLU A 96 8.27 -12.05 1.45
C GLU A 96 7.40 -13.22 1.92
N LYS A 97 6.60 -13.80 1.02
CA LYS A 97 5.79 -14.99 1.28
C LYS A 97 6.64 -16.18 1.73
N LEU A 98 7.85 -16.33 1.19
CA LEU A 98 8.81 -17.38 1.59
C LEU A 98 9.36 -17.18 3.02
N LYS A 99 9.40 -15.95 3.53
CA LYS A 99 9.92 -15.64 4.89
C LYS A 99 8.92 -15.95 6.00
N PHE A 100 7.66 -16.22 5.65
CA PHE A 100 6.59 -16.39 6.61
C PHE A 100 5.94 -17.77 6.49
N GLN A 101 5.47 -18.28 7.64
CA GLN A 101 4.50 -19.39 7.65
C GLN A 101 3.17 -18.81 7.17
N THR A 102 2.94 -18.91 5.86
CA THR A 102 1.80 -18.29 5.20
C THR A 102 0.67 -19.28 5.01
N LYS A 103 -0.57 -18.80 5.17
CA LYS A 103 -1.77 -19.52 4.75
C LYS A 103 -2.28 -18.87 3.47
N PRO A 104 -2.30 -19.56 2.32
CA PRO A 104 -2.91 -19.03 1.11
C PRO A 104 -4.36 -18.64 1.37
N MET A 105 -4.77 -17.47 0.87
CA MET A 105 -6.14 -16.98 1.00
C MET A 105 -6.61 -16.55 -0.39
N LEU A 106 -7.62 -17.24 -0.91
CA LEU A 106 -8.16 -16.94 -2.23
C LEU A 106 -8.99 -15.65 -2.15
N LEU A 107 -8.58 -14.63 -2.90
CA LEU A 107 -9.27 -13.36 -3.02
C LEU A 107 -9.57 -13.04 -4.48
N GLY A 108 -10.67 -13.57 -5.01
CA GLY A 108 -11.18 -13.23 -6.34
C GLY A 108 -10.14 -13.30 -7.47
N GLY A 109 -9.26 -14.32 -7.46
CA GLY A 109 -8.21 -14.52 -8.47
C GLY A 109 -6.90 -13.74 -8.22
N SER A 110 -6.82 -12.93 -7.17
CA SER A 110 -5.60 -12.18 -6.81
C SER A 110 -4.66 -13.02 -5.92
N SER A 111 -3.35 -12.79 -6.06
CA SER A 111 -2.33 -13.41 -5.20
C SER A 111 -2.41 -12.85 -3.79
N ALA A 112 -2.92 -13.65 -2.85
CA ALA A 112 -3.07 -13.24 -1.46
C ALA A 112 -2.74 -14.35 -0.45
N PHE A 113 -2.23 -13.94 0.71
CA PHE A 113 -1.94 -14.86 1.80
C PHE A 113 -2.07 -14.17 3.16
N TRP A 114 -2.33 -14.97 4.19
CA TRP A 114 -2.26 -14.56 5.58
C TRP A 114 -0.88 -14.86 6.16
N SER A 115 -0.27 -13.89 6.83
CA SER A 115 0.96 -14.05 7.61
C SER A 115 0.62 -14.08 9.09
N ALA A 116 0.63 -15.27 9.71
CA ALA A 116 0.39 -15.40 11.16
C ALA A 116 1.47 -14.69 11.99
N LYS A 117 2.71 -14.64 11.48
CA LYS A 117 3.83 -13.94 12.14
C LYS A 117 3.61 -12.42 12.20
N GLN A 118 2.97 -11.84 11.19
CA GLN A 118 2.69 -10.40 11.13
C GLN A 118 1.27 -10.06 11.62
N GLY A 119 0.36 -11.04 11.67
CA GLY A 119 -1.05 -10.79 11.92
C GLY A 119 -1.70 -9.95 10.82
N ALA A 120 -1.33 -10.20 9.57
CA ALA A 120 -1.76 -9.38 8.44
C ALA A 120 -2.08 -10.22 7.19
N MET A 121 -3.09 -9.75 6.46
CA MET A 121 -3.37 -10.15 5.09
C MET A 121 -2.45 -9.41 4.14
N GLN A 122 -1.92 -10.16 3.18
CA GLN A 122 -1.02 -9.70 2.15
C GLN A 122 -1.72 -9.93 0.82
N LEU A 123 -1.89 -8.88 0.01
CA LEU A 123 -2.51 -8.94 -1.31
C LEU A 123 -1.58 -8.28 -2.32
N LEU A 124 -1.38 -8.94 -3.46
CA LEU A 124 -0.76 -8.36 -4.63
C LEU A 124 -1.81 -8.22 -5.75
N LYS A 125 -1.92 -6.99 -6.28
CA LYS A 125 -2.76 -6.66 -7.43
C LYS A 125 -2.01 -5.69 -8.35
N GLY A 126 -1.62 -6.17 -9.54
CA GLY A 126 -0.78 -5.40 -10.47
C GLY A 126 0.54 -4.96 -9.82
N ARG A 127 0.79 -3.65 -9.76
CA ARG A 127 1.98 -3.05 -9.11
C ARG A 127 1.80 -2.77 -7.62
N THR A 128 0.61 -3.01 -7.08
CA THR A 128 0.23 -2.64 -5.72
C THR A 128 0.29 -3.87 -4.82
N TRP A 129 1.11 -3.78 -3.79
CA TRP A 129 1.15 -4.72 -2.70
C TRP A 129 0.50 -4.09 -1.46
N LEU A 130 -0.67 -4.61 -1.11
CA LEU A 130 -1.47 -4.18 0.02
C LEU A 130 -1.22 -5.09 1.24
N VAL A 131 -1.00 -4.48 2.40
CA VAL A 131 -0.90 -5.17 3.69
C VAL A 131 -2.01 -4.69 4.62
N VAL A 132 -2.90 -5.58 5.03
CA VAL A 132 -4.09 -5.27 5.84
C VAL A 132 -4.04 -5.99 7.17
N ALA A 133 -4.26 -5.27 8.28
CA ALA A 133 -4.34 -5.87 9.61
C ALA A 133 -5.55 -5.31 10.37
N VAL A 134 -6.37 -6.19 10.93
CA VAL A 134 -7.55 -5.84 11.74
C VAL A 134 -7.48 -6.55 13.08
N GLY A 135 -7.79 -5.88 14.19
CA GLY A 135 -7.82 -6.45 15.53
C GLY A 135 -6.92 -5.73 16.53
N GLY A 136 -6.48 -6.44 17.57
CA GLY A 136 -5.60 -5.90 18.62
C GLY A 136 -4.21 -5.57 18.11
N ALA A 137 -3.37 -4.96 18.96
CA ALA A 137 -2.08 -4.42 18.53
C ALA A 137 -1.08 -5.51 18.13
N LYS A 138 -1.11 -6.68 18.80
CA LYS A 138 -0.14 -7.76 18.59
C LYS A 138 -0.58 -8.71 17.47
N PRO A 139 0.36 -9.35 16.75
CA PRO A 139 0.03 -10.29 15.67
C PRO A 139 -0.97 -11.40 16.04
N ASN A 140 -0.89 -11.94 17.26
CA ASN A 140 -1.80 -12.98 17.76
C ASN A 140 -3.17 -12.45 18.21
N GLU A 141 -3.35 -11.14 18.28
CA GLU A 141 -4.63 -10.46 18.57
C GLU A 141 -5.30 -9.97 17.27
N ARG A 142 -4.68 -10.23 16.11
CA ARG A 142 -5.21 -9.87 14.79
C ARG A 142 -6.20 -10.91 14.30
N ASP A 143 -7.30 -10.43 13.73
CA ASP A 143 -8.38 -11.22 13.20
C ASP A 143 -8.15 -11.44 11.69
N ALA A 144 -7.86 -12.69 11.32
CA ALA A 144 -7.61 -13.08 9.93
C ALA A 144 -8.84 -12.95 9.04
N GLU A 145 -10.04 -13.22 9.56
CA GLU A 145 -11.31 -13.12 8.83
C GLU A 145 -11.67 -11.65 8.58
N ALA A 146 -11.59 -10.80 9.61
CA ALA A 146 -11.84 -9.37 9.45
C ALA A 146 -10.80 -8.72 8.53
N SER A 147 -9.53 -9.13 8.62
CA SER A 147 -8.48 -8.67 7.70
C SER A 147 -8.75 -9.11 6.27
N ARG A 148 -9.22 -10.35 6.05
CA ARG A 148 -9.61 -10.83 4.72
C ARG A 148 -10.75 -10.01 4.14
N LYS A 149 -11.82 -9.79 4.90
CA LYS A 149 -12.98 -8.97 4.48
C LYS A 149 -12.58 -7.54 4.10
N LEU A 150 -11.74 -6.90 4.91
CA LEU A 150 -11.25 -5.56 4.57
C LEU A 150 -10.40 -5.61 3.28
N THR A 151 -9.55 -6.63 3.12
CA THR A 151 -8.75 -6.81 1.91
C THR A 151 -9.63 -6.99 0.67
N GLU A 152 -10.74 -7.75 0.74
CA GLU A 152 -11.72 -7.90 -0.35
C GLU A 152 -12.36 -6.58 -0.74
N ILE A 153 -12.70 -5.73 0.23
CA ILE A 153 -13.27 -4.40 0.00
C ILE A 153 -12.26 -3.52 -0.72
N LEU A 154 -11.03 -3.45 -0.22
CA LEU A 154 -9.98 -2.61 -0.79
C LEU A 154 -9.51 -3.12 -2.16
N ALA A 155 -9.48 -4.43 -2.38
CA ALA A 155 -9.11 -5.03 -3.66
C ALA A 155 -10.03 -4.59 -4.81
N ARG A 156 -11.30 -4.23 -4.53
CA ARG A 156 -12.24 -3.72 -5.55
C ARG A 156 -11.98 -2.26 -5.93
N LYS A 157 -11.17 -1.55 -5.14
CA LYS A 157 -10.84 -0.13 -5.32
C LYS A 157 -9.44 0.10 -5.89
N LEU A 158 -8.59 -0.93 -5.83
CA LEU A 158 -7.30 -1.01 -6.50
C LEU A 158 -7.45 -1.43 -7.96
#